data_AF-A0A2V7QHA8-F1
#
_entry.id   AF-A0A2V7QHA8-F1
#
_cell.length_a   1.000
_cell.length_b   1.000
_cell.length_c   1.000
_cell.angle_alpha   90.00
_cell.angle_beta   90.00
_cell.angle_gamma   90.00
#
_symmetry.space_group_name_H-M   'P 1'
#
loop_
_entity.id
_entity.type
_entity.pdbx_description
1 polymer ?
#
loop_
_entity_poly.entity_id
_entity_poly.type
_entity_poly.pdbx_seq_one_letter_code
_entity_poly.pdbx_strand_id
1 'polypeptide(L)'
;MFERLRDALRAALDAATPPGDLRDLTRQMREAVIEAKVAVMETRDTVARTERDLAQERQRLADAERRGRLASEIQDTETVAVAGRFAAKHRERVGVLEKKLAALRDELALYEREVGDMQAQLARAEQDRPLTEAERSAERAWRDLQAAGGSRAEADLLDRAAREAAADRQLRELKKKMKKE
;
A
#
# COMPACT_ATOMS: atom_id res chain seq x y z
N MET A 1 -5.89 22.03 30.45
CA MET A 1 -4.64 21.57 31.11
C MET A 1 -3.89 20.57 30.25
N PHE A 2 -4.55 19.53 29.71
CA PHE A 2 -3.95 18.54 28.81
C PHE A 2 -3.33 19.09 27.52
N GLU A 3 -3.89 20.16 26.95
CA GLU A 3 -3.35 20.77 25.73
C GLU A 3 -1.99 21.44 25.97
N ARG A 4 -1.86 22.22 27.05
CA ARG A 4 -0.56 22.81 27.44
C ARG A 4 0.51 21.75 27.74
N LEU A 5 0.11 20.60 28.30
CA LEU A 5 1.03 19.49 28.55
C LEU A 5 1.44 18.80 27.24
N ARG A 6 0.51 18.65 26.30
CA ARG A 6 0.77 18.10 24.96
C ARG A 6 1.71 19.02 24.17
N ASP A 7 1.48 20.33 24.22
CA ASP A 7 2.31 21.32 23.54
C ASP A 7 3.71 21.41 24.13
N ALA A 8 3.83 21.33 25.46
CA ALA A 8 5.12 21.25 26.15
C ALA A 8 5.88 19.95 25.83
N LEU A 9 5.18 18.82 25.72
CA LEU A 9 5.77 17.53 25.33
C LEU A 9 6.24 17.56 23.86
N ARG A 10 5.46 18.17 22.97
CA ARG A 10 5.81 18.34 21.55
C ARG A 10 7.05 19.22 21.40
N ALA A 11 7.07 20.37 22.07
CA ALA A 11 8.22 21.27 22.08
C ALA A 11 9.48 20.61 22.67
N ALA A 12 9.33 19.74 23.68
CA ALA A 12 10.45 18.99 24.25
C ALA A 12 10.98 17.91 23.29
N LEU A 13 10.10 17.22 22.55
CA LEU A 13 10.51 16.25 21.52
C LEU A 13 11.19 16.94 20.32
N ASP A 14 10.67 18.10 19.91
CA ASP A 14 11.26 18.91 18.84
C ASP A 14 12.64 19.47 19.23
N ALA A 15 12.82 19.84 20.51
CA ALA A 15 14.10 20.33 21.03
C ALA A 15 15.14 19.22 21.27
N ALA A 16 14.70 17.98 21.49
CA ALA A 16 15.57 16.85 21.79
C ALA A 16 16.11 16.11 20.56
N THR A 17 15.57 16.38 19.36
CA THR A 17 15.91 15.62 18.14
C THR A 17 16.94 16.38 17.30
N PRO A 18 18.22 15.94 17.24
CA PRO A 18 19.21 16.58 16.37
C PRO A 18 18.78 16.50 14.90
N PRO A 19 19.20 17.45 14.03
CA PRO A 19 18.78 17.48 12.62
C PRO A 19 19.17 16.24 11.78
N GLY A 20 20.08 15.40 12.27
CA GLY A 20 20.38 14.08 11.68
C GLY A 20 19.31 13.02 11.99
N ASP A 21 18.70 13.08 13.18
CA ASP A 21 17.80 12.06 13.72
C ASP A 21 16.39 12.15 13.08
N LEU A 22 15.93 13.35 12.70
CA LEU A 22 14.68 13.54 11.96
C LEU A 22 14.69 12.90 10.55
N ARG A 23 15.85 12.89 9.88
CA ARG A 23 16.00 12.29 8.55
C ARG A 23 15.97 10.77 8.64
N ASP A 24 16.65 10.21 9.63
CA ASP A 24 16.59 8.78 9.90
C ASP A 24 15.20 8.34 10.35
N LEU A 25 14.51 9.15 11.17
CA LEU A 25 13.12 8.92 11.53
C LEU A 25 12.20 8.91 10.29
N THR A 26 12.31 9.92 9.41
CA THR A 26 11.50 9.97 8.18
C THR A 26 11.80 8.78 7.26
N ARG A 27 13.07 8.33 7.21
CA ARG A 27 13.45 7.13 6.47
C ARG A 27 12.79 5.87 7.05
N GLN A 28 12.81 5.70 8.38
CA GLN A 28 12.14 4.59 9.06
C GLN A 28 10.62 4.63 8.85
N MET A 29 10.00 5.81 8.89
CA MET A 29 8.58 5.97 8.60
C MET A 29 8.23 5.57 7.16
N ARG A 30 9.09 5.91 6.17
CA ARG A 30 8.91 5.46 4.78
C ARG A 30 9.00 3.94 4.66
N GLU A 31 9.97 3.34 5.33
CA GLU A 31 10.15 1.89 5.35
C GLU A 31 8.93 1.18 5.95
N ALA A 32 8.44 1.65 7.11
CA ALA A 32 7.24 1.14 7.75
C ALA A 32 5.98 1.30 6.85
N VAL A 33 5.82 2.43 6.15
CA VAL A 33 4.72 2.62 5.19
C VAL A 33 4.82 1.63 4.02
N ILE A 34 6.02 1.33 3.53
CA ILE A 34 6.23 0.35 2.46
C ILE A 34 5.84 -1.05 2.96
N GLU A 35 6.34 -1.45 4.13
CA GLU A 35 6.02 -2.74 4.74
C GLU A 35 4.50 -2.90 4.96
N ALA A 36 3.84 -1.89 5.52
CA ALA A 36 2.41 -1.91 5.72
C ALA A 36 1.62 -1.98 4.40
N LYS A 37 2.09 -1.33 3.33
CA LYS A 37 1.50 -1.48 1.99
C LYS A 37 1.63 -2.89 1.44
N VAL A 38 2.77 -3.55 1.68
CA VAL A 38 2.95 -4.96 1.31
C VAL A 38 1.94 -5.83 2.06
N ALA A 39 1.78 -5.63 3.38
CA ALA A 39 0.79 -6.36 4.16
C ALA A 39 -0.66 -6.16 3.65
N VAL A 40 -1.02 -4.93 3.25
CA VAL A 40 -2.31 -4.66 2.59
C VAL A 40 -2.47 -5.46 1.29
N MET A 41 -1.43 -5.51 0.45
CA MET A 41 -1.46 -6.27 -0.80
C MET A 41 -1.61 -7.77 -0.55
N GLU A 42 -0.85 -8.34 0.39
CA GLU A 42 -0.94 -9.75 0.77
C GLU A 42 -2.31 -10.11 1.34
N THR A 43 -2.91 -9.20 2.13
CA THR A 43 -4.25 -9.37 2.69
C THR A 43 -5.31 -9.34 1.59
N ARG A 44 -5.20 -8.41 0.62
CA ARG A 44 -6.08 -8.37 -0.56
C ARG A 44 -6.02 -9.65 -1.38
N ASP A 45 -4.81 -10.18 -1.60
CA ASP A 45 -4.63 -11.46 -2.30
C ASP A 45 -5.26 -12.61 -1.54
N THR A 46 -5.13 -12.62 -0.21
CA THR A 46 -5.74 -13.63 0.66
C THR A 46 -7.27 -13.55 0.65
N VAL A 47 -7.85 -12.35 0.65
CA VAL A 47 -9.28 -12.10 0.45
C VAL A 47 -9.72 -12.69 -0.88
N ALA A 48 -9.05 -12.33 -1.98
CA ALA A 48 -9.41 -12.79 -3.33
C ALA A 48 -9.30 -14.31 -3.49
N ARG A 49 -8.32 -14.96 -2.84
CA ARG A 49 -8.22 -16.43 -2.78
C ARG A 49 -9.39 -17.04 -2.01
N THR A 50 -9.68 -16.49 -0.83
CA THR A 50 -10.79 -16.98 0.02
C THR A 50 -12.15 -16.82 -0.67
N GLU A 51 -12.36 -15.76 -1.44
CA GLU A 51 -13.57 -15.57 -2.26
C GLU A 51 -13.71 -16.66 -3.33
N ARG A 52 -12.61 -16.99 -4.02
CA ARG A 52 -12.59 -18.08 -5.01
C ARG A 52 -12.85 -19.44 -4.37
N ASP A 53 -12.26 -19.70 -3.20
CA ASP A 53 -12.48 -20.94 -2.46
C ASP A 53 -13.94 -21.05 -1.99
N LEU A 54 -14.51 -19.95 -1.49
CA LEU A 54 -15.92 -19.88 -1.09
C LEU A 54 -16.87 -20.12 -2.28
N ALA A 55 -16.58 -19.53 -3.44
CA ALA A 55 -17.36 -19.74 -4.65
C ALA A 55 -17.32 -21.22 -5.10
N GLN A 56 -16.14 -21.83 -5.10
CA GLN A 56 -15.98 -23.25 -5.43
C GLN A 56 -16.71 -24.16 -4.43
N GLU A 57 -16.63 -23.87 -3.13
CA GLU A 57 -17.29 -24.69 -2.12
C GLU A 57 -18.82 -24.57 -2.18
N ARG A 58 -19.34 -23.37 -2.46
CA ARG A 58 -20.78 -23.16 -2.73
C ARG A 58 -21.24 -23.94 -3.96
N GLN A 59 -20.43 -24.00 -5.02
CA GLN A 59 -20.74 -24.82 -6.19
C GLN A 59 -20.80 -26.31 -5.83
N ARG A 60 -19.83 -26.82 -5.05
CA ARG A 60 -19.83 -28.22 -4.57
C ARG A 60 -21.05 -28.54 -3.71
N LEU A 61 -21.46 -27.62 -2.84
CA LEU A 61 -22.69 -27.74 -2.06
C LEU A 61 -23.91 -27.87 -2.99
N ALA A 62 -24.06 -26.97 -3.96
CA ALA A 62 -25.16 -26.99 -4.92
C ALA A 62 -25.18 -28.27 -5.76
N ASP A 63 -24.00 -28.78 -6.14
CA ASP A 63 -23.85 -30.05 -6.86
C ASP A 63 -24.27 -31.25 -6.01
N ALA A 64 -23.85 -31.32 -4.74
CA ALA A 64 -24.25 -32.38 -3.82
C ALA A 64 -25.77 -32.37 -3.59
N GLU A 65 -26.36 -31.20 -3.35
CA GLU A 65 -27.81 -31.05 -3.17
C GLU A 65 -28.58 -31.43 -4.43
N ARG A 66 -28.12 -31.02 -5.62
CA ARG A 66 -28.75 -31.40 -6.89
C ARG A 66 -28.71 -32.91 -7.10
N ARG A 67 -27.56 -33.55 -6.86
CA ARG A 67 -27.44 -35.01 -6.98
C ARG A 67 -28.35 -35.75 -6.00
N GLY A 68 -28.47 -35.24 -4.77
CA GLY A 68 -29.41 -35.78 -3.79
C GLY A 68 -30.86 -35.69 -4.24
N ARG A 69 -31.28 -34.56 -4.85
CA ARG A 69 -32.63 -34.41 -5.42
C ARG A 69 -32.88 -35.39 -6.57
N LEU A 70 -31.96 -35.48 -7.53
CA LEU A 70 -32.08 -36.41 -8.67
C LEU A 70 -32.14 -37.87 -8.21
N ALA A 71 -31.31 -38.26 -7.23
CA ALA A 71 -31.35 -39.60 -6.66
C ALA A 71 -32.69 -39.90 -5.95
N SER A 72 -33.27 -38.90 -5.29
CA SER A 72 -34.59 -39.03 -4.66
C SER A 72 -35.70 -39.29 -5.69
N GLU A 73 -35.64 -38.68 -6.87
CA GLU A 73 -36.62 -38.88 -7.95
C GLU A 73 -36.66 -40.32 -8.44
N ILE A 74 -35.50 -40.99 -8.45
CA ILE A 74 -35.38 -42.41 -8.85
C ILE A 74 -35.38 -43.38 -7.66
N GLN A 75 -35.68 -42.90 -6.45
CA GLN A 75 -35.72 -43.70 -5.22
C GLN A 75 -34.39 -44.39 -4.86
N ASP A 76 -33.25 -43.84 -5.31
CA ASP A 76 -31.92 -44.30 -4.90
C ASP A 76 -31.58 -43.74 -3.51
N THR A 77 -32.03 -44.47 -2.50
CA THR A 77 -31.90 -44.09 -1.08
C THR A 77 -30.44 -44.02 -0.62
N GLU A 78 -29.54 -44.82 -1.19
CA GLU A 78 -28.12 -44.81 -0.83
C GLU A 78 -27.47 -43.51 -1.31
N THR A 79 -27.69 -43.14 -2.57
CA THR A 79 -27.15 -41.89 -3.13
C THR A 79 -27.75 -40.67 -2.44
N VAL A 80 -29.04 -40.69 -2.07
CA VAL A 80 -29.66 -39.61 -1.26
C VAL A 80 -28.92 -39.45 0.07
N ALA A 81 -28.68 -40.54 0.80
CA ALA A 81 -27.99 -40.49 2.09
C ALA A 81 -26.55 -39.99 1.96
N VAL A 82 -25.81 -40.46 0.93
CA VAL A 82 -24.45 -40.00 0.64
C VAL A 82 -24.44 -38.51 0.30
N ALA A 83 -25.30 -38.07 -0.63
CA ALA A 83 -25.40 -36.67 -1.03
C ALA A 83 -25.74 -35.75 0.15
N GLY A 84 -26.64 -36.18 1.04
CA GLY A 84 -26.97 -35.45 2.28
C GLY A 84 -25.75 -35.25 3.19
N ARG A 85 -24.93 -36.29 3.39
CA ARG A 85 -23.69 -36.19 4.18
C ARG A 85 -22.67 -35.22 3.56
N PHE A 86 -22.51 -35.25 2.24
CA PHE A 86 -21.61 -34.31 1.54
C PHE A 86 -22.15 -32.87 1.60
N ALA A 87 -23.44 -32.67 1.38
CA ALA A 87 -24.07 -31.36 1.48
C ALA A 87 -23.93 -30.76 2.89
N ALA A 88 -24.10 -31.57 3.95
CA ALA A 88 -23.85 -31.12 5.32
C ALA A 88 -22.41 -30.62 5.51
N LYS A 89 -21.42 -31.41 5.10
CA LYS A 89 -19.99 -31.03 5.18
C LYS A 89 -19.66 -29.77 4.38
N HIS A 90 -20.17 -29.66 3.16
CA HIS A 90 -19.94 -28.47 2.33
C HIS A 90 -20.60 -27.22 2.93
N ARG A 91 -21.80 -27.36 3.52
CA ARG A 91 -22.49 -26.25 4.20
C ARG A 91 -21.70 -25.75 5.41
N GLU A 92 -21.14 -26.65 6.22
CA GLU A 92 -20.26 -26.28 7.32
C GLU A 92 -19.02 -25.53 6.82
N ARG A 93 -18.36 -26.04 5.77
CA ARG A 93 -17.18 -25.39 5.17
C ARG A 93 -17.51 -24.02 4.58
N VAL A 94 -18.64 -23.88 3.89
CA VAL A 94 -19.14 -22.58 3.40
C VAL A 94 -19.27 -21.60 4.58
N GLY A 95 -19.90 -22.00 5.67
CA GLY A 95 -20.05 -21.14 6.85
C GLY A 95 -18.71 -20.74 7.48
N VAL A 96 -17.72 -21.63 7.50
CA VAL A 96 -16.36 -21.29 7.96
C VAL A 96 -15.68 -20.29 7.02
N LEU A 97 -15.75 -20.52 5.70
CA LEU A 97 -15.16 -19.64 4.70
C LEU A 97 -15.82 -18.26 4.68
N GLU A 98 -17.13 -18.17 4.90
CA GLU A 98 -17.85 -16.90 5.03
C GLU A 98 -17.37 -16.10 6.24
N LYS A 99 -17.24 -16.73 7.40
CA LYS A 99 -16.70 -16.08 8.61
C LYS A 99 -15.25 -15.63 8.40
N LYS A 100 -14.43 -16.48 7.79
CA LYS A 100 -13.04 -16.13 7.44
C LYS A 100 -12.98 -14.93 6.51
N LEU A 101 -13.82 -14.92 5.47
CA LEU A 101 -13.87 -13.82 4.51
C LEU A 101 -14.32 -12.50 5.15
N ALA A 102 -15.30 -12.55 6.05
CA ALA A 102 -15.73 -11.37 6.81
C ALA A 102 -14.57 -10.81 7.65
N ALA A 103 -13.91 -11.67 8.44
CA ALA A 103 -12.77 -11.26 9.27
C ALA A 103 -11.62 -10.67 8.44
N LEU A 104 -11.26 -11.28 7.31
CA LEU A 104 -10.21 -10.77 6.42
C LEU A 104 -10.56 -9.41 5.80
N ARG A 105 -11.84 -9.16 5.50
CA ARG A 105 -12.29 -7.85 4.99
C ARG A 105 -12.24 -6.78 6.06
N ASP A 106 -12.61 -7.12 7.30
CA ASP A 106 -12.50 -6.20 8.44
C ASP A 106 -11.04 -5.85 8.74
N GLU A 107 -10.15 -6.86 8.70
CA GLU A 107 -8.71 -6.71 8.86
C GLU A 107 -8.10 -5.86 7.74
N LEU A 108 -8.46 -6.12 6.48
CA LEU A 108 -8.04 -5.31 5.35
C LEU A 108 -8.44 -3.83 5.53
N ALA A 109 -9.68 -3.58 5.95
CA ALA A 109 -10.17 -2.23 6.17
C ALA A 109 -9.41 -1.53 7.32
N LEU A 110 -8.95 -2.28 8.33
CA LEU A 110 -8.08 -1.75 9.37
C LEU A 110 -6.71 -1.37 8.82
N TYR A 111 -6.05 -2.27 8.11
CA TYR A 111 -4.73 -2.00 7.53
C TYR A 111 -4.74 -0.85 6.52
N GLU A 112 -5.79 -0.73 5.71
CA GLU A 112 -5.94 0.40 4.79
C GLU A 112 -6.05 1.74 5.52
N ARG A 113 -6.77 1.79 6.66
CA ARG A 113 -6.82 2.99 7.51
C ARG A 113 -5.47 3.30 8.14
N GLU A 114 -4.80 2.29 8.70
CA GLU A 114 -3.48 2.44 9.33
C GLU A 114 -2.44 2.95 8.34
N VAL A 115 -2.42 2.42 7.11
CA VAL A 115 -1.54 2.94 6.04
C VAL A 115 -1.87 4.39 5.73
N GLY A 116 -3.15 4.75 5.65
CA GLY A 116 -3.57 6.15 5.45
C GLY A 116 -3.04 7.08 6.56
N ASP A 117 -3.17 6.66 7.82
CA ASP A 117 -2.69 7.41 8.97
C ASP A 117 -1.16 7.54 8.97
N MET A 118 -0.43 6.45 8.68
CA MET A 118 1.03 6.46 8.57
C MET A 118 1.50 7.38 7.43
N GLN A 119 0.82 7.37 6.29
CA GLN A 119 1.12 8.27 5.17
C GLN A 119 0.87 9.75 5.56
N ALA A 120 -0.20 10.04 6.29
CA ALA A 120 -0.48 11.38 6.78
C ALA A 120 0.57 11.85 7.80
N GLN A 121 1.03 10.97 8.69
CA GLN A 121 2.10 11.26 9.63
C GLN A 121 3.43 11.51 8.91
N LEU A 122 3.77 10.67 7.93
CA LEU A 122 4.97 10.84 7.11
C LEU A 122 4.94 12.18 6.35
N ALA A 123 3.81 12.52 5.73
CA ALA A 123 3.69 13.79 5.00
C ALA A 123 3.90 15.02 5.92
N ARG A 124 3.37 14.97 7.15
CA ARG A 124 3.62 16.01 8.15
C ARG A 124 5.09 16.07 8.56
N ALA A 125 5.71 14.93 8.86
CA ALA A 125 7.13 14.86 9.21
C ALA A 125 8.04 15.38 8.09
N GLU A 126 7.68 15.15 6.82
CA GLU A 126 8.40 15.69 5.66
C GLU A 126 8.22 17.20 5.50
N GLN A 127 7.05 17.75 5.80
CA GLN A 127 6.75 19.18 5.76
C GLN A 127 7.45 19.95 6.88
N ASP A 128 7.45 19.40 8.09
CA ASP A 128 8.00 20.05 9.30
C ASP A 128 9.53 19.89 9.40
N ARG A 129 10.16 19.18 8.46
CA ARG A 129 11.60 18.92 8.50
C ARG A 129 12.40 20.23 8.31
N PRO A 130 13.46 20.46 9.10
CA PRO A 130 14.35 21.58 8.89
C PRO A 130 15.10 21.44 7.55
N LEU A 131 15.08 22.52 6.76
CA LEU A 131 15.84 22.60 5.50
C LEU A 131 17.34 22.44 5.78
N THR A 132 18.00 21.60 4.99
CA THR A 132 19.47 21.48 5.06
C THR A 132 20.19 22.74 4.65
N GLU A 133 21.47 22.84 4.97
CA GLU A 133 22.34 23.92 4.49
C GLU A 133 22.27 24.07 2.96
N ALA A 134 22.26 22.95 2.23
CA ALA A 134 22.14 22.93 0.77
C ALA A 134 20.77 23.43 0.30
N GLU A 135 19.67 22.99 0.92
CA GLU A 135 18.32 23.44 0.60
C GLU A 135 18.13 24.92 0.98
N ARG A 136 18.63 25.36 2.13
CA ARG A 136 18.66 26.77 2.56
C ARG A 136 19.49 27.62 1.61
N SER A 137 20.62 27.10 1.13
CA SER A 137 21.46 27.77 0.13
C SER A 137 20.75 27.89 -1.21
N ALA A 138 20.09 26.83 -1.66
CA ALA A 138 19.26 26.83 -2.87
C ALA A 138 18.07 27.81 -2.73
N GLU A 139 17.43 27.88 -1.57
CA GLU A 139 16.34 28.84 -1.28
C GLU A 139 16.85 30.29 -1.35
N ARG A 140 18.05 30.55 -0.82
CA ARG A 140 18.72 31.86 -0.90
C ARG A 140 19.05 32.22 -2.34
N ALA A 141 19.70 31.31 -3.08
CA ALA A 141 19.98 31.48 -4.49
C ALA A 141 18.70 31.72 -5.30
N TRP A 142 17.59 31.07 -4.91
CA TRP A 142 16.29 31.32 -5.54
C TRP A 142 15.72 32.70 -5.24
N ARG A 143 15.81 33.16 -3.99
CA ARG A 143 15.39 34.52 -3.63
C ARG A 143 16.20 35.57 -4.37
N ASP A 144 17.50 35.36 -4.53
CA ASP A 144 18.39 36.27 -5.25
C ASP A 144 18.05 36.31 -6.75
N LEU A 145 17.79 35.14 -7.36
CA LEU A 145 17.35 35.07 -8.76
C LEU A 145 15.96 35.69 -8.97
N GLN A 146 15.03 35.53 -8.03
CA GLN A 146 13.71 36.14 -8.11
C GLN A 146 13.78 37.67 -7.96
N ALA A 147 14.66 38.17 -7.07
CA ALA A 147 14.94 39.60 -6.94
C ALA A 147 15.58 40.19 -8.22
N ALA A 148 16.35 39.38 -8.96
CA ALA A 148 16.88 39.71 -10.28
C ALA A 148 15.86 39.55 -11.43
N GLY A 149 14.59 39.21 -11.13
CA GLY A 149 13.50 39.09 -12.11
C GLY A 149 13.34 37.71 -12.74
N GLY A 150 14.06 36.68 -12.27
CA GLY A 150 13.94 35.31 -12.75
C GLY A 150 12.72 34.57 -12.16
N SER A 151 12.16 33.63 -12.91
CA SER A 151 11.08 32.76 -12.42
C SER A 151 11.59 31.35 -12.09
N ARG A 152 11.17 30.83 -10.92
CA ARG A 152 11.53 29.48 -10.45
C ARG A 152 11.02 28.39 -11.41
N ALA A 153 9.82 28.59 -11.97
CA ALA A 153 9.21 27.66 -12.91
C ALA A 153 9.97 27.55 -14.24
N GLU A 154 10.44 28.66 -14.82
CA GLU A 154 11.20 28.63 -16.08
C GLU A 154 12.59 28.01 -15.88
N ALA A 155 13.22 28.25 -14.74
CA ALA A 155 14.51 27.63 -14.44
C ALA A 155 14.43 26.14 -14.16
N ASP A 156 13.38 25.66 -13.49
CA ASP A 156 13.14 24.23 -13.29
C ASP A 156 12.90 23.53 -14.65
N LEU A 157 12.24 24.21 -15.60
CA LEU A 157 12.07 23.71 -16.98
C LEU A 157 13.41 23.65 -17.73
N LEU A 158 14.26 24.67 -17.58
CA LEU A 158 15.60 24.71 -18.19
C LEU A 158 16.52 23.62 -17.61
N ASP A 159 16.49 23.39 -16.29
CA ASP A 159 17.26 22.33 -15.64
C ASP A 159 16.80 20.93 -16.07
N ARG A 160 15.48 20.72 -16.18
CA ARG A 160 14.92 19.47 -16.74
C ARG A 160 15.38 19.24 -18.18
N ALA A 161 15.30 20.26 -19.03
CA ALA A 161 15.77 20.17 -20.42
C ALA A 161 17.28 19.88 -20.52
N ALA A 162 18.08 20.46 -19.63
CA ALA A 162 19.53 20.20 -19.57
C ALA A 162 19.86 18.75 -19.18
N ARG A 163 19.13 18.18 -18.21
CA ARG A 163 19.27 16.77 -17.79
C ARG A 163 18.84 15.80 -18.88
N GLU A 164 17.74 16.07 -19.55
CA GLU A 164 17.26 15.26 -20.69
C GLU A 164 18.27 15.27 -21.85
N ALA A 165 18.81 16.45 -22.20
CA ALA A 165 19.86 16.56 -23.22
C ALA A 165 21.15 15.82 -22.82
N ALA A 166 21.50 15.78 -21.53
CA ALA A 166 22.64 15.03 -21.03
C ALA A 166 22.41 13.51 -21.13
N ALA A 167 21.22 13.03 -20.73
CA ALA A 167 20.83 11.64 -20.86
C ALA A 167 20.84 11.18 -22.33
N ASP A 168 20.30 12.00 -23.24
CA ASP A 168 20.31 11.72 -24.68
C ASP A 168 21.72 11.60 -25.26
N ARG A 169 22.66 12.44 -24.82
CA ARG A 169 24.07 12.35 -25.22
C ARG A 169 24.68 11.03 -24.75
N GLN A 170 24.47 10.64 -23.49
CA GLN A 170 24.95 9.38 -22.95
C GLN A 170 24.36 8.18 -23.70
N LEU A 171 23.07 8.24 -24.03
CA LEU A 171 22.35 7.19 -24.73
C LEU A 171 22.83 7.05 -26.19
N ARG A 172 23.16 8.16 -26.86
CA ARG A 172 23.81 8.14 -28.19
C ARG A 172 25.21 7.54 -28.15
N GLU A 173 26.00 7.86 -27.14
CA GLU A 173 27.35 7.29 -26.97
C GLU A 173 27.30 5.79 -26.67
N LEU A 174 26.35 5.33 -25.85
CA LEU A 174 26.10 3.89 -25.62
C LEU A 174 25.66 3.18 -26.90
N LYS A 175 24.72 3.77 -27.65
CA LYS A 175 24.28 3.23 -28.95
C LYS A 175 25.41 3.13 -29.98
N LYS A 176 26.33 4.10 -30.02
CA LYS A 176 27.52 4.04 -30.90
C LYS A 176 28.48 2.92 -30.49
N LYS A 177 28.65 2.67 -29.19
CA LYS A 177 29.50 1.58 -28.68
C LYS A 177 28.90 0.21 -28.99
N MET A 178 27.59 0.05 -28.82
CA MET A 178 26.88 -1.22 -29.10
C MET A 178 26.76 -1.57 -30.59
N LYS A 179 26.91 -0.61 -31.51
CA LYS A 179 26.82 -0.82 -32.96
C LYS A 179 28.20 -1.04 -33.63
N LYS A 180 29.27 -1.04 -32.83
CA LYS A 180 30.67 -1.24 -33.27
C LYS A 180 31.20 -2.64 -32.94
N GLU A 181 30.38 -3.48 -32.32
CA GLU A 181 30.52 -4.94 -32.19
C GLU A 181 29.59 -5.62 -33.20
#